data_AF-A0A534MIV7-F1
#
_entry.id   AF-A0A534MIV7-F1
#
_cell.length_a   1.000
_cell.length_b   1.000
_cell.length_c   1.000
_cell.angle_alpha   90.00
_cell.angle_beta   90.00
_cell.angle_gamma   90.00
#
_symmetry.space_group_name_H-M   'P 1'
#
loop_
_entity.id
_entity.type
_entity.pdbx_description
1 polymer ?
#
loop_
_entity_poly.entity_id
_entity_poly.type
_entity_poly.pdbx_seq_one_letter_code
_entity_poly.pdbx_strand_id
1 'polypeptide(L)' 'KFVRDADPEIRPGDEALVVSPADELCAVAQSTMNRREMLAFKRGVAAHVREGVPPAPSAPRR' A
#
# COMPACT_ATOMS: atom_id res chain seq x y z
N LYS A 1 -0.37 -0.79 -11.13
CA LYS A 1 -0.88 -2.19 -11.28
C LYS A 1 -1.23 -2.84 -9.94
N PHE A 2 -0.32 -2.90 -8.95
CA PHE A 2 -0.57 -3.68 -7.71
C PHE A 2 -1.53 -3.01 -6.73
N VAL A 3 -1.61 -1.68 -6.75
CA VAL A 3 -2.57 -0.91 -5.95
C VAL A 3 -3.98 -1.16 -6.50
N ARG A 4 -4.86 -1.70 -5.65
CA ARG A 4 -6.28 -1.90 -5.96
C ARG A 4 -7.11 -0.70 -5.54
N ASP A 5 -6.76 -0.10 -4.41
CA ASP A 5 -7.36 1.13 -3.92
C ASP A 5 -6.40 1.89 -2.99
N ALA A 6 -6.70 3.15 -2.72
CA ALA A 6 -6.00 4.00 -1.76
C ALA A 6 -6.97 5.03 -1.16
N ASP A 7 -6.63 5.62 -0.02
CA ASP A 7 -7.43 6.70 0.58
C ASP A 7 -7.54 7.91 -0.38
N PRO A 8 -8.75 8.49 -0.58
CA PRO A 8 -8.92 9.62 -1.51
C PRO A 8 -8.15 10.88 -1.11
N GLU A 9 -7.72 11.03 0.14
CA GLU A 9 -6.99 12.18 0.64
C GLU A 9 -5.47 12.06 0.49
N ILE A 10 -4.93 10.86 0.22
CA ILE A 10 -3.47 10.64 0.06
C ILE A 10 -2.88 11.56 -1.00
N ARG A 11 -1.79 12.24 -0.62
CA ARG A 11 -0.96 13.07 -1.47
C ARG A 11 0.44 12.47 -1.64
N PRO A 12 1.15 12.82 -2.74
CA PRO A 12 2.56 12.53 -2.86
C PRO A 12 3.35 13.11 -1.67
N GLY A 13 4.19 12.30 -1.05
CA GLY A 13 4.99 12.64 0.13
C GLY A 13 4.40 12.17 1.46
N ASP A 14 3.10 11.86 1.50
CA ASP A 14 2.43 11.39 2.73
C ASP A 14 2.94 10.02 3.17
N GLU A 15 2.97 9.79 4.48
CA GLU A 15 3.10 8.43 5.01
C GLU A 15 1.77 7.69 4.88
N ALA A 16 1.85 6.47 4.36
CA ALA A 16 0.72 5.61 4.08
C ALA A 16 0.99 4.19 4.60
N LEU A 17 -0.08 3.55 5.05
CA LEU A 17 -0.07 2.14 5.42
C LEU A 17 -0.38 1.30 4.18
N VAL A 18 0.48 0.32 3.91
CA VAL A 18 0.23 -0.69 2.90
C VAL A 18 -0.49 -1.84 3.57
N VAL A 19 -1.74 -2.08 3.17
CA VAL A 19 -2.58 -3.15 3.71
C VAL A 19 -2.91 -4.21 2.66
N SER A 20 -3.19 -5.42 3.13
CA SER A 20 -3.75 -6.48 2.30
C SER A 20 -5.24 -6.22 2.04
N PRO A 21 -5.88 -6.93 1.09
CA PRO A 21 -7.33 -6.88 0.90
C PRO A 21 -8.15 -7.33 2.12
N ALA A 22 -7.52 -8.00 3.10
CA ALA A 22 -8.13 -8.38 4.38
C ALA A 22 -7.88 -7.34 5.49
N ASP A 23 -7.42 -6.13 5.12
CA ASP A 23 -7.09 -5.03 6.04
C ASP A 23 -5.92 -5.33 7.00
N GLU A 24 -5.03 -6.25 6.61
CA GLU A 24 -3.84 -6.60 7.40
C GLU A 24 -2.68 -5.69 7.03
N LEU A 25 -2.05 -5.07 8.03
CA LEU A 25 -0.89 -4.21 7.83
C LEU A 25 0.31 -5.02 7.30
N CYS A 26 0.82 -4.62 6.14
CA CYS A 26 1.97 -5.22 5.49
C CYS A 26 3.23 -4.36 5.60
N ALA A 27 3.10 -3.03 5.54
CA ALA A 27 4.24 -2.12 5.58
C ALA A 27 3.83 -0.66 5.87
N VAL A 28 4.79 0.15 6.29
CA VAL A 28 4.73 1.61 6.27
C VAL A 28 5.52 2.12 5.06
N ALA A 29 4.94 3.02 4.29
CA ALA A 29 5.54 3.54 3.06
C ALA A 29 5.26 5.03 2.87
N GLN A 30 6.14 5.73 2.15
CA GLN A 30 5.87 7.08 1.67
C GLN A 30 5.24 7.02 0.28
N SER A 31 4.08 7.65 0.11
CA SER A 31 3.41 7.73 -1.18
C SER A 31 4.19 8.60 -2.16
N THR A 32 4.26 8.20 -3.43
CA THR A 32 4.84 9.00 -4.51
C THR A 32 3.80 9.65 -5.41
N MET A 33 2.51 9.32 -5.20
CA MET A 33 1.41 9.68 -6.09
C MET A 33 0.10 9.82 -5.31
N ASN A 34 -0.90 10.48 -5.89
CA ASN A 34 -2.25 10.50 -5.31
C ASN A 34 -3.05 9.25 -5.71
N ARG A 35 -4.22 9.02 -5.08
CA ARG A 35 -5.11 7.88 -5.39
C ARG A 35 -5.44 7.76 -6.88
N ARG A 36 -5.80 8.87 -7.53
CA ARG A 36 -6.24 8.86 -8.95
C ARG A 36 -5.11 8.41 -9.86
N GLU A 37 -3.90 8.88 -9.59
CA GLU A 37 -2.69 8.45 -10.28
C GLU A 37 -2.40 6.98 -10.02
N MET A 38 -2.38 6.52 -8.75
CA MET A 38 -2.14 5.12 -8.38
C MET A 38 -3.04 4.15 -9.14
N LEU A 39 -4.33 4.48 -9.25
CA LEU A 39 -5.34 3.67 -9.92
C LEU A 39 -5.21 3.70 -11.46
N ALA A 40 -4.82 4.84 -12.03
CA ALA A 40 -4.60 4.96 -13.47
C ALA A 40 -3.24 4.37 -13.93
N PHE A 41 -2.27 4.24 -13.01
CA PHE A 41 -0.90 3.91 -13.35
C PHE A 41 -0.67 2.43 -13.69
N LYS A 42 -0.10 2.20 -14.88
CA LYS A 42 0.23 0.85 -15.38
C LYS A 42 1.65 0.39 -15.02
N ARG A 43 2.61 1.32 -14.87
CA ARG A 43 4.04 1.05 -14.57
C ARG A 43 4.61 2.17 -13.72
N GLY A 44 5.53 1.86 -12.79
CA GLY A 44 6.13 2.82 -11.87
C GLY A 44 6.01 2.39 -10.41
N VAL A 45 6.59 3.17 -9.50
CA VAL A 45 6.55 2.94 -8.04
C VAL A 45 5.50 3.86 -7.43
N ALA A 46 4.49 3.28 -6.76
CA ALA A 46 3.40 4.05 -6.15
C ALA A 46 3.70 4.53 -4.73
N ALA A 47 4.60 3.83 -4.03
CA ALA A 47 5.08 4.20 -2.72
C ALA A 47 6.46 3.59 -2.47
N HIS A 48 7.28 4.27 -1.68
CA HIS A 48 8.58 3.77 -1.19
C HIS A 48 8.39 3.19 0.21
N VAL A 49 8.56 1.87 0.34
CA VAL A 49 8.49 1.18 1.64
C VAL A 49 9.63 1.64 2.52
N ARG A 50 9.31 2.07 3.75
CA ARG A 50 10.28 2.35 4.81
C ARG A 50 10.58 1.12 5.62
N GLU A 51 9.52 0.45 6.07
CA GLU A 51 9.60 -0.71 6.94
C GLU A 51 8.48 -1.69 6.60
N GLY A 52 8.83 -2.98 6.47
CA GLY A 52 7.89 -4.07 6.24
C GLY A 52 7.55 -4.78 7.55
N VAL A 53 6.30 -5.15 7.72
CA VAL A 53 5.86 -5.99 8.83
C VAL A 53 6.17 -7.45 8.49
N PRO A 54 6.76 -8.23 9.42
CA PRO A 54 6.90 -9.67 9.21
C PRO A 54 5.51 -10.29 9.03
N PRO A 55 5.36 -11.31 8.16
CA PRO A 55 4.07 -11.94 7.95
C PRO A 55 3.50 -12.40 9.30
N ALA A 56 2.24 -12.06 9.55
CA ALA A 56 1.55 -12.55 10.74
C ALA A 56 1.69 -14.08 10.80
N PRO A 57 1.85 -14.68 12.00
CA PRO A 57 1.84 -16.13 12.14
C PRO A 57 0.51 -16.62 11.56
N SER A 58 0.59 -17.25 10.40
CA SER A 58 -0.58 -17.63 9.62
C SER A 58 -1.52 -18.46 10.49
N ALA A 59 -2.76 -17.99 10.67
CA ALA A 59 -3.82 -18.84 11.18
C ALA A 59 -3.89 -20.10 10.28
N PRO A 60 -4.06 -21.31 10.85
CA PRO A 60 -3.98 -22.54 10.09
C PRO A 60 -4.95 -22.50 8.91
N ARG A 61 -4.44 -22.77 7.71
CA ARG A 61 -5.25 -22.94 6.51
C ARG A 61 -6.18 -24.13 6.78
N ARG A 62 -7.47 -23.86 6.95
CA ARG A 62 -8.52 -24.86 7.11
C ARG A 62 -8.94 -25.41 5.75
#